data_AF-A0A0F9DCL9-F1
#
_entry.id   AF-A0A0F9DCL9-F1
#
_cell.length_a   1.000
_cell.length_b   1.000
_cell.length_c   1.000
_cell.angle_alpha   90.00
_cell.angle_beta   90.00
_cell.angle_gamma   90.00
#
_symmetry.space_group_name_H-M   'P 1'
#
loop_
_entity.id
_entity.type
_entity.pdbx_description
1 polymer ?
#
loop_
_entity_poly.entity_id
_entity_poly.type
_entity_poly.pdbx_seq_one_letter_code
_entity_poly.pdbx_strand_id
1 'polypeptide(L)'
;KIFQQLEKYYNRDTNLNVDLIYTGIILHDIGKIFEYKLYNGVPRYIEGSELQGHLILGAQLISNYMNKIENFPKDLKNRIRHLILSHHGKKEWDSVVEPQIAEADILHLLDMLDSRFKLNY
;
A
#
# COMPACT_ATOMS: atom_id res chain seq x y z
N LYS A 1 1.15 6.83 -17.29
CA LYS A 1 2.00 7.35 -18.41
C LYS A 1 3.51 7.22 -18.12
N ILE A 2 4.01 7.53 -16.91
CA ILE A 2 5.46 7.49 -16.64
C ILE A 2 6.09 6.09 -16.81
N PHE A 3 5.50 5.04 -16.24
CA PHE A 3 6.02 3.66 -16.39
C PHE A 3 6.09 3.23 -17.85
N GLN A 4 4.98 3.39 -18.60
CA GLN A 4 4.93 3.12 -20.04
C GLN A 4 5.93 3.96 -20.86
N GLN A 5 6.15 5.22 -20.47
CA GLN A 5 7.15 6.08 -21.12
C GLN A 5 8.57 5.58 -20.87
N LEU A 6 8.88 5.15 -19.64
CA LEU A 6 10.19 4.59 -19.29
C LEU A 6 10.43 3.27 -20.01
N GLU A 7 9.45 2.37 -20.05
CA GLU A 7 9.51 1.12 -20.83
C GLU A 7 9.83 1.37 -22.30
N LYS A 8 9.12 2.32 -22.92
CA LYS A 8 9.39 2.74 -24.30
C LYS A 8 10.78 3.33 -24.47
N TYR A 9 11.19 4.23 -23.57
CA TYR A 9 12.47 4.93 -23.65
C TYR A 9 13.65 3.96 -23.54
N TYR A 10 13.56 2.99 -22.63
CA TYR A 10 14.59 1.98 -22.41
C TYR A 10 14.42 0.72 -23.28
N ASN A 11 13.42 0.68 -24.16
CA ASN A 11 13.06 -0.48 -24.99
C ASN A 11 12.97 -1.78 -24.16
N ARG A 12 12.23 -1.72 -23.04
CA ARG A 12 12.06 -2.83 -22.09
C ARG A 12 10.59 -3.02 -21.79
N ASP A 13 10.13 -4.27 -21.84
CA ASP A 13 8.82 -4.69 -21.31
C ASP A 13 9.01 -5.25 -19.90
N THR A 14 8.44 -4.57 -18.90
CA THR A 14 8.57 -4.99 -17.50
C THR A 14 7.45 -5.93 -17.07
N ASN A 15 6.39 -6.09 -17.88
CA ASN A 15 5.15 -6.78 -17.50
C ASN A 15 4.54 -6.27 -16.17
N LEU A 16 4.85 -5.04 -15.76
CA LEU A 16 4.33 -4.46 -14.52
C LEU A 16 2.84 -4.14 -14.66
N ASN A 17 2.04 -4.53 -13.67
CA ASN A 17 0.68 -4.06 -13.58
C ASN A 17 0.64 -2.65 -12.98
N VAL A 18 0.67 -1.64 -13.85
CA VAL A 18 0.69 -0.23 -13.46
C VAL A 18 -0.57 0.17 -12.67
N ASP A 19 -1.73 -0.40 -13.00
CA ASP A 19 -2.98 -0.12 -12.27
C ASP A 19 -2.95 -0.68 -10.85
N LEU A 20 -2.29 -1.82 -10.67
CA LEU A 20 -2.07 -2.41 -9.36
C LEU A 20 -1.11 -1.56 -8.50
N ILE A 21 -0.06 -0.99 -9.10
CA ILE A 21 0.84 -0.03 -8.41
C ILE A 21 0.04 1.19 -7.95
N TYR A 22 -0.75 1.81 -8.84
CA TYR A 22 -1.59 2.96 -8.45
C TYR A 22 -2.60 2.61 -7.36
N THR A 23 -3.20 1.43 -7.44
CA THR A 23 -4.07 0.90 -6.40
C THR A 23 -3.34 0.81 -5.05
N GLY A 24 -2.11 0.30 -5.05
CA GLY A 24 -1.24 0.25 -3.88
C GLY A 24 -0.94 1.64 -3.31
N ILE A 25 -0.54 2.59 -4.15
CA ILE A 25 -0.25 3.97 -3.74
C ILE A 25 -1.44 4.60 -3.02
N ILE A 26 -2.65 4.41 -3.55
CA ILE A 26 -3.87 5.00 -2.96
C ILE A 26 -4.26 4.30 -1.66
N LEU A 27 -4.06 2.99 -1.55
CA LEU A 27 -4.65 2.17 -0.48
C LEU A 27 -3.69 1.75 0.64
N HIS A 28 -2.37 1.85 0.45
CA HIS A 28 -1.38 1.25 1.35
C HIS A 28 -1.60 1.63 2.83
N ASP A 29 -1.95 2.90 3.06
CA ASP A 29 -2.12 3.48 4.39
C ASP A 29 -3.58 3.68 4.82
N ILE A 30 -4.55 3.14 4.07
CA ILE A 30 -5.98 3.40 4.30
C ILE A 30 -6.44 3.00 5.71
N GLY A 31 -5.76 2.05 6.35
CA GLY A 31 -6.06 1.61 7.72
C GLY A 31 -5.82 2.68 8.78
N LYS A 32 -5.03 3.73 8.49
CA LYS A 32 -4.74 4.81 9.45
C LYS A 32 -6.01 5.54 9.90
N ILE A 33 -7.08 5.53 9.10
CA ILE A 33 -8.37 6.13 9.47
C ILE A 33 -9.10 5.37 10.59
N PHE A 34 -8.74 4.11 10.83
CA PHE A 34 -9.25 3.28 11.92
C PHE A 34 -8.25 3.11 13.06
N GLU A 35 -7.00 3.51 12.83
CA GLU A 35 -5.96 3.52 13.85
C GLU A 35 -5.88 4.85 14.59
N TYR A 36 -6.09 5.97 13.88
CA TYR A 36 -5.92 7.30 14.45
C TYR A 36 -7.18 8.14 14.40
N LYS A 37 -7.38 8.92 15.46
CA LYS A 37 -8.25 10.10 15.49
C LYS A 37 -7.39 11.36 15.59
N LEU A 38 -7.82 12.43 14.93
CA LEU A 38 -7.15 13.73 15.05
C LEU A 38 -7.67 14.47 16.26
N TYR A 39 -6.77 14.86 17.16
CA TYR A 39 -7.05 15.76 18.28
C TYR A 39 -6.19 17.02 18.13
N ASN A 40 -6.82 18.15 17.80
CA ASN A 40 -6.15 19.41 17.47
C ASN A 40 -5.06 19.25 16.39
N GLY A 41 -5.36 18.46 15.34
CA GLY A 41 -4.41 18.19 14.25
C GLY A 41 -3.32 17.17 14.57
N VAL A 42 -3.27 16.66 15.81
CA VAL A 42 -2.29 15.63 16.21
C VAL A 42 -2.96 14.25 16.16
N PRO A 43 -2.40 13.28 15.42
CA PRO A 43 -2.88 11.90 15.44
C PRO A 43 -2.75 11.30 16.85
N ARG A 44 -3.83 10.68 17.34
CA ARG A 44 -3.86 9.88 18.57
C ARG A 44 -4.53 8.55 18.26
N TYR A 45 -4.03 7.47 18.87
CA TYR A 45 -4.64 6.16 18.69
C TYR A 45 -6.12 6.16 19.10
N ILE A 46 -6.92 5.47 18.31
CA ILE A 46 -8.26 5.03 18.70
C ILE A 46 -8.07 3.86 19.66
N GLU A 47 -8.84 3.83 20.75
CA GLU A 47 -8.69 2.84 21.82
C GLU A 47 -8.74 1.40 21.28
N GLY A 48 -7.69 0.61 21.53
CA GLY A 48 -7.57 -0.79 21.12
C GLY A 48 -7.15 -1.02 19.66
N SER A 49 -6.98 0.05 18.86
CA SER A 49 -6.55 -0.06 17.46
C SER A 49 -5.06 -0.40 17.33
N GLU A 50 -4.25 0.00 18.31
CA GLU A 50 -2.81 -0.26 18.40
C GLU A 50 -2.48 -1.77 18.50
N LEU A 51 -3.43 -2.57 18.99
CA LEU A 51 -3.30 -4.02 19.09
C LEU A 51 -3.42 -4.72 17.72
N GLN A 52 -3.93 -4.02 16.71
CA GLN A 52 -4.15 -4.55 15.37
C GLN A 52 -3.18 -3.96 14.34
N GLY A 53 -2.97 -2.64 14.39
CA GLY A 53 -2.14 -1.91 13.44
C GLY A 53 -2.86 -1.58 12.12
N HIS A 54 -2.58 -0.40 11.54
CA HIS A 54 -3.23 0.04 10.29
C HIS A 54 -3.04 -0.93 9.11
N LEU A 55 -1.92 -1.66 9.01
CA LEU A 55 -1.70 -2.62 7.92
C LEU A 55 -2.77 -3.71 7.90
N ILE A 56 -3.06 -4.30 9.06
CA ILE A 56 -4.07 -5.34 9.21
C ILE A 56 -5.47 -4.76 9.02
N LEU A 57 -5.74 -3.61 9.66
CA LEU A 57 -7.03 -2.92 9.55
C LEU A 57 -7.35 -2.52 8.09
N GLY A 58 -6.36 -2.00 7.36
CA GLY A 58 -6.48 -1.62 5.95
C GLY A 58 -6.73 -2.83 5.05
N ALA A 59 -5.96 -3.91 5.23
CA ALA A 59 -6.16 -5.13 4.45
C ALA A 59 -7.53 -5.78 4.72
N GLN A 60 -8.02 -5.74 5.96
CA GLN A 60 -9.37 -6.21 6.32
C GLN A 60 -10.46 -5.34 5.71
N LEU A 61 -10.35 -4.01 5.81
CA LEU A 61 -11.28 -3.05 5.21
C LEU A 61 -11.46 -3.31 3.72
N ILE A 62 -10.36 -3.36 2.98
CA ILE A 62 -10.39 -3.53 1.53
C ILE A 62 -10.90 -4.93 1.17
N SER A 63 -10.55 -5.96 1.95
CA SER A 63 -11.11 -7.30 1.77
C SER A 63 -12.63 -7.33 1.91
N ASN A 64 -13.19 -6.58 2.85
CA ASN A 64 -14.64 -6.49 3.06
C ASN A 64 -15.36 -5.84 1.87
N TYR A 65 -14.75 -4.83 1.23
CA TYR A 65 -15.31 -4.23 0.02
C TYR A 65 -15.19 -5.15 -1.20
N MET A 66 -14.02 -5.77 -1.42
CA MET A 66 -13.83 -6.72 -2.53
C MET A 66 -14.79 -7.92 -2.41
N ASN A 67 -15.10 -8.38 -1.19
CA ASN A 67 -16.07 -9.45 -0.96
C ASN A 67 -17.52 -9.12 -1.35
N LYS A 68 -17.86 -7.82 -1.46
CA LYS A 68 -19.19 -7.38 -1.90
C LYS A 68 -19.33 -7.30 -3.42
N ILE A 69 -18.22 -7.43 -4.15
CA ILE A 69 -18.20 -7.41 -5.61
C ILE A 69 -18.37 -8.84 -6.09
N GLU A 70 -19.43 -9.10 -6.84
CA GLU A 70 -19.69 -10.41 -7.42
C GLU A 70 -18.51 -10.85 -8.30
N ASN A 71 -18.05 -12.09 -8.13
CA ASN A 71 -16.96 -12.69 -8.91
C ASN A 71 -15.64 -11.90 -8.90
N PHE A 72 -15.33 -11.19 -7.80
CA PHE A 72 -14.05 -10.48 -7.68
C PHE A 72 -12.86 -11.46 -7.80
N PRO A 73 -11.88 -11.23 -8.71
CA PRO A 73 -10.80 -12.19 -8.95
C PRO A 73 -9.94 -12.46 -7.71
N LYS A 74 -9.81 -13.74 -7.34
CA LYS A 74 -9.06 -14.15 -6.14
C LYS A 74 -7.59 -13.74 -6.18
N ASP A 75 -6.94 -13.84 -7.32
CA ASP A 75 -5.53 -13.44 -7.48
C ASP A 75 -5.34 -11.94 -7.27
N LEU A 76 -6.16 -11.11 -7.94
CA LEU A 76 -6.16 -9.66 -7.77
C LEU A 76 -6.40 -9.26 -6.31
N LYS A 77 -7.35 -9.94 -5.64
CA LYS A 77 -7.64 -9.73 -4.22
C LYS A 77 -6.41 -9.96 -3.35
N ASN A 78 -5.69 -11.06 -3.60
CA ASN A 78 -4.49 -11.40 -2.85
C ASN A 78 -3.36 -10.41 -3.11
N ARG A 79 -3.17 -9.98 -4.35
CA ARG A 79 -2.15 -8.97 -4.70
C ARG A 79 -2.42 -7.62 -4.06
N ILE A 80 -3.67 -7.14 -4.07
CA ILE A 80 -4.04 -5.88 -3.40
C ILE A 80 -3.79 -5.96 -1.89
N ARG A 81 -4.15 -7.08 -1.25
CA ARG A 81 -3.86 -7.30 0.17
C ARG A 81 -2.35 -7.35 0.44
N HIS A 82 -1.60 -8.01 -0.43
CA HIS A 82 -0.14 -8.10 -0.32
C HIS A 82 0.50 -6.72 -0.36
N LEU A 83 0.09 -5.86 -1.31
CA LEU A 83 0.56 -4.47 -1.37
C LEU A 83 0.38 -3.74 -0.03
N ILE A 84 -0.81 -3.83 0.57
CA ILE A 84 -1.08 -3.18 1.87
C ILE A 84 -0.21 -3.79 2.97
N LEU A 85 -0.12 -5.11 3.06
CA LEU A 85 0.58 -5.80 4.15
C LEU A 85 2.11 -5.72 4.05
N SER A 86 2.65 -5.39 2.87
CA SER A 86 4.09 -5.44 2.61
C SER A 86 4.72 -4.09 2.30
N HIS A 87 3.97 -2.99 2.26
CA HIS A 87 4.51 -1.72 1.73
C HIS A 87 5.61 -1.10 2.60
N HIS A 88 5.68 -1.44 3.89
CA HIS A 88 6.82 -1.09 4.75
C HIS A 88 8.13 -1.80 4.34
N GLY A 89 8.07 -2.80 3.44
CA GLY A 89 9.23 -3.41 2.79
C GLY A 89 9.94 -4.46 3.63
N LYS A 90 10.24 -4.17 4.90
CA LYS A 90 11.01 -5.06 5.77
C LYS A 90 10.33 -5.29 7.10
N LYS A 91 10.48 -6.49 7.67
CA LYS A 91 9.96 -6.80 9.02
C LYS A 91 10.55 -5.91 10.11
N GLU A 92 11.81 -5.52 9.97
CA GLU A 92 12.49 -4.56 10.86
C GLU A 92 11.91 -3.13 10.78
N TRP A 93 11.09 -2.84 9.76
CA TRP A 93 10.37 -1.58 9.57
C TRP A 93 8.85 -1.76 9.76
N ASP A 94 8.46 -2.69 10.64
CA ASP A 94 7.07 -2.98 10.98
C ASP A 94 6.20 -3.52 9.82
N SER A 95 6.83 -4.08 8.78
CA SER A 95 6.09 -4.79 7.72
C SER A 95 5.58 -6.14 8.22
N VAL A 96 4.32 -6.50 7.90
CA VAL A 96 3.75 -7.80 8.24
C VAL A 96 4.43 -8.92 7.44
N VAL A 97 4.64 -8.66 6.15
CA VAL A 97 5.40 -9.51 5.23
C VAL A 97 6.31 -8.66 4.36
N GLU A 98 7.35 -9.24 3.79
CA GLU A 98 8.20 -8.53 2.82
C GLU A 98 7.52 -8.52 1.44
N PRO A 99 7.81 -7.56 0.56
CA PRO A 99 7.39 -7.59 -0.84
C PRO A 99 7.74 -8.92 -1.51
N GLN A 100 6.80 -9.49 -2.26
CA GLN A 100 6.97 -10.76 -2.99
C GLN A 100 6.56 -10.63 -4.46
N ILE A 101 6.21 -9.43 -4.89
CA ILE A 101 5.85 -9.07 -6.27
C ILE A 101 6.49 -7.72 -6.59
N ALA A 102 6.85 -7.52 -7.86
CA ALA A 102 7.56 -6.32 -8.30
C ALA A 102 6.76 -5.03 -8.03
N GLU A 103 5.42 -5.08 -8.11
CA GLU A 103 4.57 -3.94 -7.78
C GLU A 103 4.68 -3.54 -6.31
N ALA A 104 4.89 -4.49 -5.40
CA ALA A 104 5.06 -4.23 -3.98
C ALA A 104 6.44 -3.66 -3.65
N ASP A 105 7.49 -4.12 -4.35
CA ASP A 105 8.83 -3.51 -4.25
C ASP A 105 8.79 -2.05 -4.71
N ILE A 106 8.12 -1.77 -5.84
CA ILE A 106 7.97 -0.41 -6.34
C ILE A 106 7.17 0.45 -5.36
N LEU A 107 6.05 -0.06 -4.84
CA LEU A 107 5.25 0.65 -3.84
C LEU A 107 6.08 1.02 -2.61
N HIS A 108 6.85 0.07 -2.08
CA HIS A 108 7.73 0.31 -0.95
C HIS A 108 8.78 1.40 -1.26
N LEU A 109 9.42 1.34 -2.43
CA LEU A 109 10.39 2.37 -2.84
C LEU A 109 9.75 3.75 -2.98
N LEU A 110 8.51 3.82 -3.45
CA LEU A 110 7.76 5.08 -3.56
C LEU A 110 7.41 5.65 -2.18
N ASP A 111 6.95 4.80 -1.25
CA ASP A 111 6.66 5.20 0.13
C ASP A 111 7.92 5.66 0.90
N MET A 112 9.03 4.94 0.72
CA MET A 112 10.34 5.37 1.23
C MET A 112 10.80 6.70 0.65
N LEU A 113 10.54 6.95 -0.64
CA LEU A 113 10.90 8.21 -1.28
C LEU A 113 10.05 9.35 -0.70
N ASP A 114 8.73 9.19 -0.59
CA ASP A 114 7.81 10.20 -0.06
C ASP A 114 8.13 10.58 1.39
N SER A 115 8.39 9.59 2.25
CA SER A 115 8.74 9.82 3.66
C SER A 115 10.06 10.57 3.87
N ARG A 116 10.99 10.49 2.92
CA ARG A 116 12.32 11.11 3.00
C ARG A 116 12.43 12.41 2.21
N PHE A 117 11.63 12.57 1.16
CA PHE A 117 11.68 13.73 0.29
C PHE A 117 10.87 14.88 0.89
N LYS A 118 11.52 15.66 1.76
CA LYS A 118 10.95 16.91 2.28
C LYS A 118 11.36 18.05 1.35
N LEU A 119 10.39 18.71 0.73
CA LEU A 119 10.61 19.98 0.07
C LEU A 119 10.95 21.02 1.15
N ASN A 120 12.19 21.49 1.17
CA ASN A 120 12.59 22.64 1.97
C ASN A 120 12.04 23.89 1.28
N TYR A 121 10.90 24.39 1.76
CA TYR A 121 10.46 25.77 1.51
C TYR A 121 10.65 26.59 2.78
#